data_AF-A0A9D8CTX5-F1
#
_entry.id   AF-A0A9D8CTX5-F1
#
_cell.length_a   1.000
_cell.length_b   1.000
_cell.length_c   1.000
_cell.angle_alpha   90.00
_cell.angle_beta   90.00
_cell.angle_gamma   90.00
#
_symmetry.space_group_name_H-M   'P 1'
#
loop_
_entity.id
_entity.type
_entity.pdbx_description
1 polymer ?
#
loop_
_entity_poly.entity_id
_entity_poly.type
_entity_poly.pdbx_seq_one_letter_code
_entity_poly.pdbx_strand_id
1 'polypeptide(L)'
;MFNSYDVVMNDKANPLRVLPPAQRFQLMAGLSLMWTTIFCTALGAWSWYGSLIVVHVLMCLGIVLTGMTFRVASKSAPRTYRDYPLADGSARYDDAWGG
;
A
#
# COMPACT_ATOMS: atom_id res chain seq x y z
N MET A 1 41.35 -18.83 3.23
CA MET A 1 39.93 -18.44 3.24
C MET A 1 39.85 -17.01 3.75
N PHE A 2 39.25 -16.08 3.00
CA PHE A 2 39.04 -14.71 3.49
C PHE A 2 37.95 -14.73 4.56
N ASN A 3 38.27 -14.34 5.79
CA ASN A 3 37.29 -14.21 6.86
C ASN A 3 36.67 -12.82 6.80
N SER A 4 35.50 -12.71 6.15
CA SER A 4 34.76 -11.45 6.04
C SER A 4 34.38 -10.87 7.40
N TYR A 5 34.23 -11.72 8.43
CA TYR A 5 34.02 -11.26 9.80
C TYR A 5 35.22 -10.48 10.34
N ASP A 6 36.45 -10.93 10.08
CA ASP A 6 37.65 -10.22 10.52
C ASP A 6 37.77 -8.84 9.84
N VAL A 7 37.39 -8.73 8.57
CA VAL A 7 37.46 -7.45 7.86
C VAL A 7 36.52 -6.40 8.46
N VAL A 8 35.38 -6.82 9.01
CA VAL A 8 34.38 -5.91 9.58
C VAL A 8 34.60 -5.70 11.08
N MET A 9 34.82 -6.77 11.84
CA MET A 9 34.73 -6.74 13.31
C MET A 9 36.09 -6.71 14.02
N ASN A 10 37.17 -7.14 13.36
CA ASN A 10 38.49 -7.21 14.00
C ASN A 10 39.20 -5.85 13.94
N ASP A 11 39.51 -5.26 15.10
CA ASP A 11 40.13 -3.93 15.17
C ASP A 11 41.46 -3.82 14.40
N LYS A 12 42.20 -4.94 14.30
CA LYS A 12 43.55 -4.99 13.70
C LYS A 12 43.53 -5.16 12.18
N ALA A 13 42.45 -5.73 11.65
CA ALA A 13 42.26 -6.02 10.23
C ALA A 13 41.30 -5.05 9.53
N ASN A 14 40.39 -4.44 10.28
CA ASN A 14 39.41 -3.48 9.81
C ASN A 14 40.07 -2.23 9.19
N PRO A 15 39.56 -1.72 8.04
CA PRO A 15 39.97 -0.45 7.45
C PRO A 15 40.05 0.75 8.41
N LEU A 16 39.22 0.79 9.46
CA LEU A 16 39.24 1.86 10.47
C LEU A 16 40.47 1.82 11.41
N ARG A 17 41.32 0.79 11.32
CA ARG A 17 42.53 0.65 12.15
C ARG A 17 43.54 1.79 12.02
N VAL A 18 43.38 2.70 11.06
CA VAL A 18 44.28 3.85 10.87
C VAL A 18 43.94 4.98 11.86
N LEU A 19 42.69 5.04 12.35
CA LEU A 19 42.22 6.12 13.22
C LEU A 19 42.70 5.94 14.67
N PRO A 20 42.63 6.94 15.56
CA PRO A 20 42.89 6.76 16.99
C PRO A 20 41.89 5.79 17.66
N PRO A 21 42.28 5.02 18.69
CA PRO A 21 41.43 3.98 19.29
C PRO A 21 40.04 4.45 19.74
N ALA A 22 39.95 5.64 20.35
CA ALA A 22 38.67 6.20 20.79
C ALA A 22 37.70 6.46 19.61
N GLN A 23 38.21 6.96 18.48
CA GLN A 23 37.40 7.24 17.29
C GLN A 23 36.95 5.96 16.59
N ARG A 24 37.79 4.91 16.59
CA ARG A 24 37.42 3.57 16.10
C ARG A 24 36.23 3.02 16.86
N PHE A 25 36.30 3.09 18.19
CA PHE A 25 35.22 2.62 19.06
C PHE A 25 33.91 3.38 18.80
N GLN A 26 33.98 4.71 18.71
CA GLN A 26 32.79 5.54 18.43
C GLN A 26 32.14 5.20 17.09
N LEU A 27 32.92 5.03 16.03
CA LEU A 27 32.40 4.65 14.71
C LEU A 27 31.79 3.25 14.71
N MET A 28 32.44 2.28 15.37
CA MET A 28 31.92 0.92 15.48
C MET A 28 30.65 0.84 16.34
N ALA A 29 30.59 1.59 17.44
CA ALA A 29 29.39 1.71 18.26
C ALA A 29 28.25 2.41 17.52
N GLY A 30 28.55 3.48 16.77
CA GLY A 30 27.57 4.18 15.94
C GLY A 30 27.00 3.28 14.83
N LEU A 31 27.87 2.49 14.17
CA LEU A 31 27.44 1.52 13.17
C LEU A 31 26.53 0.45 13.78
N SER A 32 26.89 -0.08 14.96
CA SER A 32 26.07 -1.03 15.70
C SER A 32 24.69 -0.47 16.05
N LEU A 33 24.64 0.77 16.54
CA LEU A 33 23.37 1.44 16.87
C LEU A 33 22.52 1.72 15.63
N MET A 34 23.13 2.16 14.53
CA MET A 34 22.41 2.39 13.27
C MET A 34 21.74 1.10 12.79
N TRP A 35 22.48 -0.01 12.75
CA TRP A 35 21.89 -1.28 12.30
C TRP A 35 20.86 -1.83 13.28
N THR A 36 21.11 -1.73 14.59
CA THR A 36 20.14 -2.15 15.61
C THR A 36 18.83 -1.37 15.48
N THR A 37 18.90 -0.05 15.30
CA THR A 37 17.70 0.80 15.15
C THR A 37 16.95 0.49 13.85
N ILE A 38 17.65 0.27 12.73
CA ILE A 38 17.03 -0.16 11.47
C ILE A 38 16.28 -1.48 11.66
N PHE A 39 16.92 -2.49 12.27
CA PHE A 39 16.28 -3.80 12.47
C PHE A 39 15.11 -3.75 13.43
N CYS A 40 15.24 -3.06 14.57
CA CYS A 40 14.15 -2.88 15.52
C CYS A 40 12.97 -2.14 14.88
N THR A 41 13.24 -1.08 14.11
CA THR A 41 12.19 -0.32 13.43
C THR A 41 11.54 -1.14 12.33
N ALA A 42 12.31 -1.90 11.54
CA ALA A 42 11.78 -2.77 10.50
C ALA A 42 10.87 -3.86 11.08
N LEU A 43 11.29 -4.51 12.17
CA LEU A 43 10.46 -5.50 12.88
C LEU A 43 9.23 -4.86 13.52
N GLY A 44 9.35 -3.65 14.07
CA GLY A 44 8.22 -2.87 14.56
C GLY A 44 7.22 -2.54 13.45
N ALA A 45 7.71 -2.06 12.30
CA ALA A 45 6.90 -1.76 11.12
C ALA A 45 6.25 -3.02 10.53
N TRP A 46 6.90 -4.18 10.64
CA TRP A 46 6.34 -5.47 10.22
C TRP A 46 5.03 -5.78 10.94
N SER A 47 4.91 -5.43 12.23
CA SER A 47 3.65 -5.59 12.97
C SER A 47 2.50 -4.73 12.41
N TRP A 48 2.82 -3.56 11.83
CA TRP A 48 1.84 -2.66 11.20
C TRP A 48 1.53 -3.00 9.74
N TYR A 49 2.44 -3.72 9.08
CA TYR A 49 2.31 -4.11 7.67
C TYR A 49 1.04 -4.93 7.40
N GLY A 50 0.70 -5.87 8.29
CA GLY A 50 -0.54 -6.65 8.18
C GLY A 50 -1.79 -5.76 8.21
N SER A 51 -1.86 -4.82 9.16
CA SER A 51 -2.97 -3.88 9.28
C SER A 51 -3.12 -3.00 8.03
N LEU A 52 -2.02 -2.53 7.45
CA LEU A 52 -2.05 -1.76 6.20
C LEU A 52 -2.63 -2.57 5.04
N ILE A 53 -2.21 -3.83 4.86
CA ILE A 53 -2.75 -4.69 3.80
C ILE A 53 -4.25 -4.90 3.99
N VAL A 54 -4.71 -5.21 5.22
CA VAL A 54 -6.13 -5.43 5.50
C VAL A 54 -6.96 -4.20 5.12
N VAL A 55 -6.49 -3.00 5.47
CA VAL A 55 -7.16 -1.74 5.09
C VAL A 55 -7.27 -1.59 3.57
N HIS A 56 -6.18 -1.85 2.84
CA HIS A 56 -6.21 -1.76 1.37
C HIS A 56 -7.15 -2.80 0.74
N VAL A 57 -7.16 -4.03 1.25
CA VAL A 57 -8.07 -5.09 0.78
C VAL A 57 -9.53 -4.72 1.05
N LEU A 58 -9.86 -4.21 2.24
CA LEU A 58 -11.20 -3.72 2.57
C LEU A 58 -11.62 -2.54 1.69
N MET A 59 -10.71 -1.62 1.40
CA MET A 59 -10.97 -0.50 0.49
C MET A 59 -11.27 -0.99 -0.93
N CYS A 60 -10.45 -1.90 -1.48
CA CYS A 60 -10.70 -2.53 -2.78
C CYS A 60 -12.04 -3.27 -2.80
N LEU A 61 -12.36 -4.03 -1.74
CA LEU A 61 -13.63 -4.73 -1.60
C LEU A 61 -14.81 -3.74 -1.63
N GLY A 62 -14.73 -2.63 -0.89
CA GLY A 62 -15.75 -1.58 -0.88
C GLY A 62 -15.99 -0.97 -2.26
N ILE A 63 -14.92 -0.71 -3.03
CA ILE A 63 -15.02 -0.21 -4.41
C ILE A 63 -15.72 -1.23 -5.30
N VAL A 64 -15.33 -2.50 -5.23
CA VAL A 64 -15.92 -3.57 -6.03
C VAL A 64 -17.40 -3.77 -5.69
N LEU A 65 -17.75 -3.82 -4.40
CA LEU A 65 -19.13 -3.93 -3.94
C LEU A 65 -19.98 -2.76 -4.45
N THR A 66 -19.47 -1.53 -4.37
CA THR A 66 -20.16 -0.34 -4.87
C THR A 66 -20.39 -0.42 -6.38
N GLY A 67 -19.37 -0.83 -7.14
CA GLY A 67 -19.50 -1.05 -8.58
C GLY A 67 -20.53 -2.14 -8.93
N MET A 68 -20.57 -3.23 -8.16
CA MET A 68 -21.59 -4.27 -8.32
C MET A 68 -22.99 -3.75 -8.00
N THR A 69 -23.16 -2.99 -6.92
CA THR A 69 -24.44 -2.38 -6.55
C THR A 69 -24.97 -1.47 -7.66
N PHE A 70 -24.13 -0.59 -8.21
CA PHE A 70 -24.52 0.26 -9.34
C PHE A 70 -24.81 -0.53 -10.61
N ARG A 71 -24.05 -1.59 -10.89
CA ARG A 71 -24.31 -2.47 -12.03
C ARG A 71 -25.66 -3.19 -11.90
N VAL A 72 -26.00 -3.68 -10.71
CA VAL A 72 -27.30 -4.30 -10.43
C VAL A 72 -28.42 -3.25 -10.54
N ALA A 73 -28.25 -2.08 -9.93
CA ALA A 73 -29.23 -0.99 -10.01
C ALA A 73 -29.48 -0.53 -11.46
N SER A 74 -28.42 -0.43 -12.28
CA SER A 74 -28.52 -0.09 -13.69
C SER A 74 -29.30 -1.14 -14.50
N LYS A 75 -29.18 -2.43 -14.17
CA LYS A 75 -29.94 -3.50 -14.83
C LYS A 75 -31.40 -3.57 -14.39
N SER A 76 -31.70 -3.13 -13.17
CA SER A 76 -33.05 -3.12 -12.58
C SER A 76 -33.78 -1.80 -12.77
N ALA A 77 -33.13 -0.79 -13.38
CA ALA A 77 -33.79 0.46 -13.73
C ALA A 77 -35.00 0.15 -14.63
N PRO A 78 -36.21 0.66 -14.31
CA PRO A 78 -37.37 0.51 -15.18
C PRO A 78 -36.99 1.08 -16.54
N ARG A 79 -37.03 0.22 -17.56
CA ARG A 79 -36.83 0.64 -18.94
C ARG A 79 -37.82 1.76 -19.21
N THR A 80 -37.30 2.96 -19.40
CA THR A 80 -38.12 4.17 -19.50
C THR A 80 -38.66 4.26 -20.94
N TYR A 81 -39.74 5.01 -21.17
CA TYR A 81 -40.34 5.24 -22.50
C TYR A 81 -39.31 5.69 -23.56
N ARG A 82 -38.14 6.20 -23.14
CA ARG A 82 -36.98 6.51 -24.00
C ARG A 82 -36.37 5.28 -24.70
N ASP A 83 -36.53 4.08 -24.17
CA ASP A 83 -35.92 2.86 -24.70
C ASP A 83 -36.82 2.12 -25.72
N TYR A 84 -38.15 2.29 -25.65
CA TYR A 84 -39.11 1.78 -26.66
C TYR A 84 -40.38 2.63 -26.72
N PRO A 85 -40.90 2.92 -27.93
CA PRO A 85 -42.21 3.55 -28.09
C PRO A 85 -43.32 2.59 -27.66
N LEU A 86 -44.26 3.06 -26.82
CA LEU A 86 -45.50 2.34 -26.53
C LEU A 86 -46.36 2.25 -27.80
N ALA A 87 -47.09 1.14 -27.96
CA ALA A 87 -47.92 0.87 -29.14
C ALA A 87 -49.11 1.83 -29.31
N ASP A 88 -49.42 2.63 -28.30
CA ASP A 88 -50.47 3.65 -28.31
C ASP A 88 -50.02 4.98 -28.94
N GLY A 89 -48.72 5.13 -29.28
CA GLY A 89 -48.17 6.32 -29.92
C GLY A 89 -48.03 7.54 -29.01
N SER A 90 -48.34 7.42 -27.72
CA SER A 90 -48.31 8.54 -26.76
C SER A 90 -46.90 8.87 -26.26
N ALA A 91 -46.00 7.88 -26.27
CA ALA A 91 -44.64 7.89 -25.70
C ALA A 91 -43.61 8.84 -26.36
N ARG A 92 -44.02 9.64 -27.36
CA ARG A 92 -43.13 10.58 -28.07
C ARG A 92 -43.39 12.05 -27.70
N TYR A 93 -44.44 12.34 -26.92
CA TYR A 93 -44.89 13.72 -26.64
C TYR A 93 -44.87 14.10 -25.16
N ASP A 94 -44.64 13.11 -24.31
CA ASP A 94 -44.53 13.15 -22.85
C ASP A 94 -43.16 13.62 -22.36
N ASP A 95 -42.14 13.65 -23.23
CA ASP A 95 -40.83 14.25 -22.96
C ASP A 95 -40.76 15.77 -23.18
N ALA A 96 -41.73 16.35 -23.89
CA ALA A 96 -41.77 17.78 -24.23
C ALA A 96 -42.23 18.68 -23.07
N TRP A 97 -42.90 18.11 -22.05
CA TRP A 97 -43.49 18.89 -20.95
C TRP A 97 -42.99 18.51 -19.55
N GLY A 98 -42.05 17.55 -19.46
CA GLY A 98 -41.22 17.26 -18.30
C GLY A 98 -41.87 17.35 -16.92
N GLY A 99 -42.30 16.20 -16.38
CA GLY A 99 -42.35 15.92 -14.93
C GLY A 99 -43.36 16.71 -14.10
#